data_AF-A0A4R6MAZ6-F1
#
_entry.id   AF-A0A4R6MAZ6-F1
#
_cell.length_a   1.000
_cell.length_b   1.000
_cell.length_c   1.000
_cell.angle_alpha   90.00
_cell.angle_beta   90.00
_cell.angle_gamma   90.00
#
_symmetry.space_group_name_H-M   'P 1'
#
loop_
_entity.id
_entity.type
_entity.pdbx_description
1 polymer ?
#
loop_
_entity_poly.entity_id
_entity_poly.type
_entity_poly.pdbx_seq_one_letter_code
_entity_poly.pdbx_strand_id
1 'polypeptide(L)'
;MKRTKRGWFSAPAILFTLMLSALLVSNYREILDIRVLFSKNAEFDPNIELSFWRIIVKEPSYPSPCGSFCLLKTVQWKERQVLGWRIWFIRHYVVSPQGETVSRSCFTQDKKVVRCIWERNRTQLGSARITL
;
A
#
# COMPACT_ATOMS: atom_id res chain seq x y z
N MET A 1 -18.06 37.38 53.33
CA MET A 1 -18.53 36.22 52.54
C MET A 1 -18.24 36.45 51.06
N LYS A 2 -17.29 35.71 50.45
CA LYS A 2 -17.12 35.64 48.99
C LYS A 2 -16.93 34.17 48.61
N ARG A 3 -18.02 33.51 48.25
CA ARG A 3 -17.99 32.15 47.70
C ARG A 3 -17.77 32.23 46.18
N THR A 4 -16.77 31.45 45.76
CA THR A 4 -16.73 30.63 44.53
C THR A 4 -16.69 31.34 43.16
N LYS A 5 -15.47 31.64 42.69
CA LYS A 5 -15.10 31.66 41.25
C LYS A 5 -14.14 30.49 40.92
N ARG A 6 -14.53 29.25 41.18
CA ARG A 6 -13.70 28.05 40.90
C ARG A 6 -14.23 27.13 39.79
N GLY A 7 -15.38 27.45 39.17
CA GLY A 7 -16.06 26.54 38.22
C GLY A 7 -15.86 26.84 36.72
N TRP A 8 -15.23 27.95 36.33
CA TRP A 8 -15.18 28.37 34.91
C TRP A 8 -13.96 27.84 34.15
N PHE A 9 -12.90 27.42 34.84
CA PHE A 9 -11.70 26.86 34.19
C PHE A 9 -11.80 25.35 33.92
N SER A 10 -12.68 24.62 34.62
CA SER A 10 -12.83 23.17 34.46
C SER A 10 -13.74 22.79 33.30
N ALA A 11 -14.73 23.61 32.96
CA ALA A 11 -15.66 23.36 31.85
C ALA A 11 -14.96 23.17 30.48
N PRO A 12 -14.05 24.06 30.03
CA PRO A 12 -13.35 23.87 28.76
C PRO A 12 -12.40 22.67 28.80
N ALA A 13 -11.74 22.40 29.93
CA ALA A 13 -10.85 21.25 30.06
C ALA A 13 -11.63 19.91 29.94
N ILE A 14 -12.81 19.83 30.55
CA ILE A 14 -13.68 18.64 30.45
C ILE A 14 -14.15 18.45 29.00
N LEU A 15 -14.56 19.52 28.31
CA LEU A 15 -14.95 19.47 26.90
C LEU A 15 -13.80 18.99 26.01
N PHE A 16 -12.58 19.48 26.23
CA PHE A 16 -11.40 19.01 25.51
C PHE A 16 -11.15 17.51 25.74
N THR A 17 -11.23 17.03 26.99
CA THR A 17 -11.04 15.60 27.28
C THR A 17 -12.11 14.72 26.64
N LEU A 18 -13.36 15.17 26.60
CA LEU A 18 -14.46 14.46 25.93
C LEU A 18 -14.26 14.42 24.41
N MET A 19 -13.86 15.54 23.80
CA MET A 19 -13.55 15.58 22.36
C MET A 19 -12.37 14.67 22.03
N LEU A 20 -11.30 14.69 22.82
CA LEU A 20 -10.13 13.81 22.61
C LEU A 20 -10.50 12.34 22.76
N SER A 21 -11.31 12.00 23.76
CA SER A 21 -11.81 10.63 23.96
C SER A 21 -12.70 10.19 22.80
N ALA A 22 -13.58 11.06 22.31
CA ALA A 22 -14.42 10.77 21.14
C ALA A 22 -13.59 10.61 19.85
N LEU A 23 -12.56 11.44 19.66
CA LEU A 23 -11.62 11.32 18.55
C LEU A 23 -10.80 10.02 18.64
N LEU A 24 -10.38 9.64 19.84
CA LEU A 24 -9.67 8.39 20.08
C LEU A 24 -10.58 7.19 19.79
N VAL A 25 -11.86 7.25 20.17
CA VAL A 25 -12.85 6.19 19.90
C VAL A 25 -13.22 6.12 18.42
N SER A 26 -13.38 7.25 17.73
CA SER A 26 -13.70 7.27 16.30
C SER A 26 -12.53 6.74 15.46
N ASN A 27 -11.30 7.05 15.86
CA ASN A 27 -10.09 6.56 15.22
C ASN A 27 -9.57 5.25 15.85
N TYR A 28 -10.25 4.68 16.85
CA TYR A 28 -9.80 3.47 17.55
C TYR A 28 -9.73 2.29 16.60
N ARG A 29 -10.68 2.19 15.65
CA ARG A 29 -10.67 1.13 14.63
C ARG A 29 -9.50 1.29 13.67
N GLU A 30 -9.18 2.51 13.23
CA GLU A 30 -8.00 2.77 12.39
C GLU A 30 -6.70 2.48 13.15
N ILE A 31 -6.61 2.88 14.43
CA ILE A 31 -5.43 2.65 15.27
C ILE A 31 -5.27 1.15 15.59
N LEU A 32 -6.36 0.41 15.81
CA LEU A 32 -6.29 -1.04 16.00
C LEU A 32 -5.95 -1.78 14.72
N ASP A 33 -6.52 -1.40 13.58
CA ASP A 33 -6.15 -2.01 12.30
C ASP A 33 -4.66 -1.78 12.04
N ILE A 34 -4.15 -0.58 12.32
CA ILE A 34 -2.72 -0.26 12.22
C ILE A 34 -1.89 -1.10 13.19
N ARG A 35 -2.29 -1.25 14.47
CA ARG A 35 -1.54 -2.07 15.45
C ARG A 35 -1.60 -3.57 15.16
N VAL A 36 -2.75 -4.11 14.73
CA VAL A 36 -2.90 -5.51 14.36
C VAL A 36 -2.12 -5.82 13.08
N LEU A 37 -2.04 -4.87 12.14
CA LEU A 37 -1.13 -4.95 11.01
C LEU A 37 0.33 -4.95 11.49
N PHE A 38 0.72 -4.05 12.41
CA PHE A 38 2.08 -4.01 12.95
C PHE A 38 2.48 -5.23 13.80
N SER A 39 1.55 -5.85 14.54
CA SER A 39 1.85 -7.07 15.31
C SER A 39 1.93 -8.32 14.43
N LYS A 40 1.23 -8.34 13.29
CA LYS A 40 1.38 -9.39 12.25
C LYS A 40 2.60 -9.18 11.34
N ASN A 41 3.18 -7.98 11.31
CA ASN A 41 4.36 -7.65 10.48
C ASN A 41 5.70 -8.14 11.07
N ALA A 42 5.72 -8.77 12.25
CA ALA A 42 6.95 -9.31 12.83
C ALA A 42 7.38 -10.65 12.18
N GLU A 43 6.47 -11.32 11.47
CA GLU A 43 6.76 -12.48 10.63
C GLU A 43 6.20 -12.22 9.23
N PHE A 44 6.99 -12.51 8.20
CA PHE A 44 6.70 -12.17 6.81
C PHE A 44 5.47 -12.95 6.28
N ASP A 45 4.26 -12.43 6.51
CA ASP A 45 2.99 -13.12 6.22
C ASP A 45 2.62 -13.03 4.71
N PRO A 46 2.43 -14.17 3.99
CA PRO A 46 2.00 -14.20 2.60
C PRO A 46 0.64 -13.52 2.32
N ASN A 47 -0.22 -13.34 3.34
CA ASN A 47 -1.49 -12.62 3.19
C ASN A 47 -1.32 -11.11 3.00
N ILE A 48 -0.24 -10.54 3.54
CA ILE A 48 0.08 -9.12 3.40
C ILE A 48 0.59 -8.84 1.98
N GLU A 49 1.32 -9.80 1.41
CA GLU A 49 1.73 -9.77 0.00
C GLU A 49 0.52 -9.62 -0.94
N LEU A 50 -0.52 -10.44 -0.74
CA LEU A 50 -1.80 -10.38 -1.47
C LEU A 50 -2.50 -9.01 -1.38
N SER A 51 -2.35 -8.33 -0.25
CA SER A 51 -2.94 -7.01 -0.02
C SER A 51 -2.17 -5.92 -0.77
N PHE A 52 -0.83 -6.00 -0.80
CA PHE A 52 0.01 -5.13 -1.63
C PHE A 52 -0.24 -5.34 -3.13
N TRP A 53 -0.39 -6.59 -3.57
CA TRP A 53 -0.69 -6.93 -4.97
C TRP A 53 -1.97 -6.25 -5.46
N ARG A 54 -3.05 -6.29 -4.67
CA ARG A 54 -4.33 -5.67 -5.04
C ARG A 54 -4.23 -4.14 -5.26
N ILE A 55 -3.29 -3.48 -4.61
CA ILE A 55 -3.08 -2.03 -4.76
C ILE A 55 -2.34 -1.74 -6.07
N ILE A 56 -1.33 -2.53 -6.41
CA ILE A 56 -0.51 -2.35 -7.61
C ILE A 56 -1.28 -2.74 -8.89
N VAL A 57 -2.11 -3.79 -8.81
CA VAL A 57 -2.97 -4.24 -9.93
C VAL A 57 -4.10 -3.24 -10.23
N LYS A 58 -4.35 -2.25 -9.37
CA LYS A 58 -5.33 -1.18 -9.64
C LYS A 58 -4.72 0.02 -10.36
N GLU A 59 -3.39 0.13 -10.44
CA GLU A 59 -2.77 1.27 -11.11
C GLU A 59 -2.85 1.16 -12.63
N PRO A 60 -2.99 2.30 -13.34
CA PRO A 60 -3.09 2.30 -14.79
C PRO A 60 -1.86 1.61 -15.39
N SER A 61 -2.13 0.62 -16.23
CA SER A 61 -1.11 -0.09 -17.01
C SER A 61 -0.78 0.75 -18.24
N TYR A 62 0.51 0.92 -18.51
CA TYR A 62 0.98 1.64 -19.70
C TYR A 62 1.52 0.64 -20.74
N PRO A 63 1.39 0.94 -22.05
CA PRO A 63 2.01 0.11 -23.06
C PRO A 63 3.51 0.12 -22.81
N SER A 64 4.13 -1.05 -22.91
CA SER A 64 5.59 -1.14 -22.79
C SER A 64 6.23 -0.27 -23.86
N PRO A 65 7.16 0.65 -23.51
CA PRO A 65 7.92 1.41 -24.50
C PRO A 65 8.89 0.52 -25.28
N CYS A 66 9.15 -0.69 -24.77
CA CYS A 66 9.89 -1.74 -25.46
C CYS A 66 8.89 -2.61 -26.25
N GLY A 67 9.30 -3.17 -27.40
CA GLY A 67 8.48 -4.14 -28.16
C GLY A 67 8.15 -5.44 -27.41
N SER A 68 8.71 -5.60 -26.22
CA SER A 68 8.44 -6.66 -25.24
C SER A 68 8.45 -6.07 -23.83
N PHE A 69 8.47 -6.89 -22.79
CA PHE A 69 8.63 -6.37 -21.44
C PHE A 69 10.03 -5.78 -21.22
N CYS A 70 10.13 -4.49 -20.94
CA CYS A 70 11.40 -3.81 -20.67
C CYS A 70 12.23 -4.47 -19.55
N LEU A 71 13.56 -4.35 -19.63
CA LEU A 71 14.47 -4.82 -18.59
C LEU A 71 14.25 -4.04 -17.30
N LEU A 72 14.20 -4.75 -16.16
CA LEU A 72 13.92 -4.13 -14.85
C LEU A 72 14.99 -3.11 -14.40
N LYS A 73 16.19 -3.18 -14.98
CA LYS A 73 17.29 -2.23 -14.72
C LYS A 73 17.11 -0.90 -15.45
N THR A 74 16.39 -0.87 -16.56
CA THR A 74 16.26 0.32 -17.43
C THR A 74 14.94 1.05 -17.24
N VAL A 75 13.99 0.46 -16.52
CA VAL A 75 12.68 1.04 -16.32
C VAL A 75 12.67 2.06 -15.19
N GLN A 76 11.82 3.07 -15.33
CA GLN A 76 11.54 4.02 -14.27
C GLN A 76 10.56 3.42 -13.28
N TRP A 77 11.07 3.09 -12.10
CA TRP A 77 10.28 2.62 -10.98
C TRP A 77 9.48 3.76 -10.36
N LYS A 78 8.19 3.54 -10.16
CA LYS A 78 7.37 4.46 -9.38
C LYS A 78 7.50 4.10 -7.90
N GLU A 79 7.69 5.10 -7.07
CA GLU A 79 7.74 4.92 -5.62
C GLU A 79 6.37 5.18 -5.02
N ARG A 80 5.96 4.34 -4.07
CA ARG A 80 4.77 4.56 -3.26
C ARG A 80 5.02 4.10 -1.84
N GLN A 81 4.46 4.84 -0.90
CA GLN A 81 4.42 4.43 0.49
C GLN A 81 3.12 3.66 0.73
N VAL A 82 3.22 2.40 1.16
CA VAL A 82 2.07 1.56 1.46
C VAL A 82 2.27 0.96 2.85
N LEU A 83 1.33 1.22 3.75
CA LEU A 83 1.37 0.73 5.14
C LEU A 83 2.68 1.10 5.88
N GLY A 84 3.24 2.28 5.60
CA GLY A 84 4.50 2.75 6.18
C GLY A 84 5.76 2.27 5.45
N TRP A 85 5.65 1.28 4.56
CA TRP A 85 6.77 0.74 3.79
C TRP A 85 6.95 1.48 2.47
N ARG A 86 8.20 1.77 2.11
CA ARG A 86 8.55 2.28 0.78
C ARG A 86 8.61 1.12 -0.20
N ILE A 87 7.82 1.19 -1.25
CA ILE A 87 7.74 0.17 -2.31
C ILE A 87 7.98 0.86 -3.65
N TRP A 88 8.83 0.23 -4.46
CA TRP A 88 8.99 0.57 -5.86
C TRP A 88 8.20 -0.41 -6.69
N PHE A 89 7.39 0.08 -7.63
CA PHE A 89 6.58 -0.75 -8.50
C PHE A 89 6.61 -0.27 -9.95
N ILE A 90 6.20 -1.16 -10.85
CA ILE A 90 6.00 -0.86 -12.27
C ILE A 90 4.95 -1.78 -12.87
N ARG A 91 4.14 -1.26 -13.79
CA ARG A 91 3.12 -2.02 -14.52
C ARG A 91 3.13 -1.69 -16.00
N HIS A 92 3.49 -2.68 -16.82
CA HIS A 92 3.45 -2.58 -18.29
C HIS A 92 2.51 -3.62 -18.88
N TYR A 93 2.00 -3.35 -20.08
CA TYR A 93 1.36 -4.38 -20.89
C TYR A 93 1.98 -4.46 -22.29
N VAL A 94 1.85 -5.64 -22.88
CA VAL A 94 2.19 -5.93 -24.27
C VAL A 94 0.92 -6.47 -24.92
N VAL A 95 0.62 -5.98 -26.12
CA VAL A 95 -0.49 -6.48 -26.93
C VAL A 95 0.10 -7.41 -27.98
N SER A 96 -0.37 -8.64 -28.01
CA SER A 96 0.01 -9.61 -29.04
C SER A 96 -0.57 -9.22 -30.40
N PRO A 97 -0.01 -9.73 -31.52
CA PRO A 97 -0.60 -9.54 -32.85
C PRO A 97 -2.06 -10.00 -32.95
N GLN A 98 -2.46 -10.97 -32.13
CA GLN A 98 -3.81 -11.51 -32.04
C GLN A 98 -4.76 -10.66 -31.17
N GLY A 99 -4.29 -9.53 -30.63
CA GLY A 99 -5.07 -8.63 -29.78
C GLY A 99 -5.13 -9.02 -28.29
N GLU A 100 -4.51 -10.13 -27.88
CA GLU A 100 -4.43 -10.48 -26.46
C GLU A 100 -3.52 -9.52 -25.71
N THR A 101 -3.96 -9.03 -24.54
CA THR A 101 -3.16 -8.16 -23.68
C THR A 101 -2.55 -8.97 -22.54
N VAL A 102 -1.23 -8.93 -22.44
CA VAL A 102 -0.47 -9.50 -21.32
C VAL A 102 0.15 -8.37 -20.52
N SER A 103 -0.24 -8.24 -19.26
CA SER A 103 0.36 -7.30 -18.32
C SER A 103 1.47 -7.98 -17.51
N ARG A 104 2.49 -7.20 -17.15
CA ARG A 104 3.48 -7.55 -16.14
C ARG A 104 3.53 -6.45 -15.10
N SER A 105 3.25 -6.84 -13.86
CA SER A 105 3.32 -5.98 -12.68
C SER A 105 4.48 -6.44 -11.83
N CYS A 106 5.44 -5.55 -11.55
CA CYS A 106 6.59 -5.87 -10.71
C CYS A 106 6.70 -4.92 -9.53
N PHE A 107 7.22 -5.40 -8.40
CA PHE A 107 7.56 -4.56 -7.25
C PHE A 107 8.82 -5.01 -6.52
N THR A 108 9.36 -4.11 -5.71
CA THR A 108 10.50 -4.34 -4.83
C THR A 108 10.48 -3.36 -3.65
N GLN A 109 11.05 -3.79 -2.52
CA GLN A 109 11.25 -2.96 -1.32
C GLN A 109 12.72 -2.57 -1.10
N ASP A 110 13.64 -3.14 -1.88
CA ASP A 110 15.09 -2.97 -1.69
C ASP A 110 15.85 -2.74 -3.00
N LYS A 111 15.15 -2.78 -4.15
CA LYS A 111 15.70 -2.76 -5.52
C LYS A 111 16.71 -3.88 -5.81
N LYS A 112 16.84 -4.88 -4.95
CA LYS A 112 17.69 -6.07 -5.16
C LYS A 112 16.85 -7.28 -5.53
N VAL A 113 15.74 -7.47 -4.83
CA VAL A 113 14.78 -8.55 -5.06
C VAL A 113 13.52 -7.95 -5.63
N VAL A 114 13.22 -8.32 -6.87
CA VAL A 114 12.01 -7.93 -7.58
C VAL A 114 11.06 -9.11 -7.67
N ARG A 115 9.79 -8.90 -7.35
CA ARG A 115 8.74 -9.87 -7.63
C ARG A 115 7.91 -9.37 -8.80
N CYS A 116 7.67 -10.22 -9.77
CA CYS A 116 6.86 -9.92 -10.96
C CYS A 116 5.70 -10.91 -11.07
N ILE A 117 4.56 -10.40 -11.52
CA ILE A 117 3.38 -11.19 -11.87
C ILE A 117 3.00 -10.88 -13.31
N TRP A 118 2.59 -11.93 -14.02
CA TRP A 118 2.02 -11.82 -15.36
C TRP A 118 0.53 -12.09 -15.30
N GLU A 119 -0.25 -11.25 -15.96
CA GLU A 119 -1.70 -11.43 -16.10
C GLU A 119 -2.07 -11.37 -17.58
N ARG A 120 -3.03 -12.19 -18.00
CA ARG A 120 -3.70 -12.07 -19.30
C ARG A 120 -5.18 -11.86 -19.03
N ASN A 121 -5.76 -10.76 -19.52
CA ASN A 121 -7.19 -10.48 -19.34
C ASN A 121 -7.69 -10.64 -17.89
N ARG A 122 -6.91 -10.18 -16.90
CA ARG A 122 -7.16 -10.31 -15.44
C ARG A 122 -7.01 -11.71 -14.84
N THR A 123 -6.59 -12.69 -15.63
CA THR A 123 -6.20 -14.03 -15.14
C THR A 123 -4.69 -14.05 -14.89
N GLN A 124 -4.28 -14.44 -13.68
CA GLN A 124 -2.87 -14.60 -13.36
C GLN A 124 -2.29 -15.79 -14.12
N LEU A 125 -1.24 -15.55 -14.90
CA LEU A 125 -0.50 -16.59 -15.62
C LEU A 125 0.59 -17.21 -14.74
N GLY A 126 1.20 -16.39 -13.88
CA GLY A 126 2.27 -16.84 -13.00
C GLY A 126 2.96 -15.69 -12.27
N SER A 127 3.90 -16.05 -11.41
CA SER A 127 4.74 -15.12 -10.67
C SER A 127 6.19 -15.58 -10.68
N ALA A 128 7.13 -14.64 -10.58
CA ALA A 128 8.54 -14.93 -10.48
C ALA A 128 9.24 -13.96 -9.53
N ARG A 129 10.26 -14.47 -8.85
CA ARG A 129 11.19 -13.69 -8.04
C ARG A 129 12.50 -13.55 -8.81
N ILE A 130 12.94 -12.32 -9.03
CA ILE A 130 14.11 -11.95 -9.84
C ILE A 130 15.07 -11.19 -8.95
N THR A 131 16.36 -11.53 -9.02
CA THR A 131 17.44 -10.81 -8.34
C THR A 131 18.17 -9.96 -9.38
N LEU A 132 18.36 -8.66 -9.10
CA LEU A 132 18.95 -7.69 -10.04
C LEU A 132 20.47 -7.57 -9.92
#